data_AF-A0A7W1KKA0-F1
#
_entry.id   AF-A0A7W1KKA0-F1
#
_cell.length_a   1.000
_cell.length_b   1.000
_cell.length_c   1.000
_cell.angle_alpha   90.00
_cell.angle_beta   90.00
_cell.angle_gamma   90.00
#
_symmetry.space_group_name_H-M   'P 1'
#
loop_
_entity.id
_entity.type
_entity.pdbx_description
1 polymer ?
#
loop_
_entity_poly.entity_id
_entity_poly.type
_entity_poly.pdbx_seq_one_letter_code
_entity_poly.pdbx_strand_id
1 'polypeptide(L)'
;MCAGANTEALAVGQRRILDPNQDDACVRLPTAGPSGAQYLYVPVATAGTETEAGVQADYRITGASPAAAAARALPSPLLSAFRPPVRAGAFHAMLRERERDLSQSASVALFDRSRVMASTAVPVTVGEQRIFQVCSTPQCNTFVDATSTAQVVGNRVAIFVDNDAPAPGYTNADLVNVGTLFDDFLYPIDTTAFGRESDIDANGVVVVLLTHRVNGLSPDCDAVGSVILGYFFGADLLPRSGNNPGSNEAEIFYGLVPDINNPTCSITEQFARERLPPTFIHEFQHMISFNQHRLIRGASAEDIWLNEGLSHFAEELGARELPASECASGSCFQDFLERGNIPNAYAYLQSPEDFFLIEPGSSNGTLEERGANWLFVRWLADHFASDSVLGTDLTRRLVATSLVGAANVVSQTNVPFSVLAPEWQMTNYLDNLPGFDQPASRLRYKSWNFRQVFPDSIQQAFPLVPDNTSGPGYSRTGVLRAGSGRHVLVTQAGGAPPVDLLLTGPSGSEAVSPTVDARIGLVRIR
;
A
#
# COMPACT_ATOMS: atom_id res chain seq x y z
N MET A 1 3.66 5.10 40.36
CA MET A 1 2.94 5.68 39.20
C MET A 1 1.81 4.73 38.87
N CYS A 2 0.66 5.22 38.39
CA CYS A 2 -0.52 4.41 38.03
C CYS A 2 -1.39 3.86 39.18
N ALA A 3 -1.19 4.31 40.42
CA ALA A 3 -2.00 3.82 41.56
C ALA A 3 -3.50 4.20 41.46
N GLY A 4 -3.86 5.16 40.60
CA GLY A 4 -5.25 5.54 40.31
C GLY A 4 -5.83 4.92 39.03
N ALA A 5 -5.02 4.21 38.24
CA ALA A 5 -5.47 3.59 36.99
C ALA A 5 -6.25 2.30 37.28
N ASN A 6 -7.27 2.02 36.46
CA ASN A 6 -7.99 0.76 36.52
C ASN A 6 -7.08 -0.41 36.13
N THR A 7 -7.28 -1.56 36.77
CA THR A 7 -6.53 -2.77 36.43
C THR A 7 -7.18 -3.47 35.24
N GLU A 8 -6.41 -3.72 34.18
CA GLU A 8 -6.84 -4.36 32.94
C GLU A 8 -6.92 -5.88 33.10
N ALA A 9 -7.99 -6.36 33.73
CA ALA A 9 -8.28 -7.78 33.88
C ALA A 9 -8.89 -8.36 32.59
N LEU A 10 -8.03 -8.91 31.72
CA LEU A 10 -8.43 -9.53 30.45
C LEU A 10 -8.44 -11.06 30.55
N ALA A 11 -9.46 -11.70 29.96
CA ALA A 11 -9.42 -13.12 29.63
C ALA A 11 -8.42 -13.39 28.48
N VAL A 12 -7.94 -14.63 28.34
CA VAL A 12 -7.08 -15.01 27.22
C VAL A 12 -7.81 -14.76 25.90
N GLY A 13 -7.13 -14.09 24.96
CA GLY A 13 -7.68 -13.65 23.69
C GLY A 13 -8.54 -12.38 23.76
N GLN A 14 -8.90 -11.90 24.95
CA GLN A 14 -9.62 -10.65 25.11
C GLN A 14 -8.68 -9.46 24.86
N ARG A 15 -9.19 -8.47 24.13
CA ARG A 15 -8.48 -7.23 23.83
C ARG A 15 -9.20 -5.99 24.35
N ARG A 16 -8.43 -4.91 24.45
CA ARG A 16 -8.86 -3.54 24.72
C ARG A 16 -8.13 -2.58 23.78
N ILE A 17 -8.75 -1.43 23.55
CA ILE A 17 -8.14 -0.27 22.92
C ILE A 17 -8.39 0.87 23.89
N LEU A 18 -7.32 1.51 24.35
CA LEU A 18 -7.37 2.59 25.34
C LEU A 18 -6.93 3.89 24.68
N ASP A 19 -7.60 5.00 25.01
CA ASP A 19 -7.16 6.34 24.65
C ASP A 19 -6.31 6.93 25.79
N PRO A 20 -4.98 7.05 25.65
CA PRO A 20 -4.11 7.57 26.70
C PRO A 20 -4.40 9.04 27.07
N ASN A 21 -5.15 9.79 26.24
CA ASN A 21 -5.56 11.15 26.54
C ASN A 21 -6.88 11.23 27.32
N GLN A 22 -7.67 10.14 27.38
CA GLN A 22 -8.98 10.09 28.05
C GLN A 22 -9.06 9.03 29.18
N ASP A 23 -8.47 7.86 28.98
CA ASP A 23 -8.60 6.66 29.80
C ASP A 23 -7.47 6.45 30.82
N ASP A 24 -6.68 7.49 31.11
CA ASP A 24 -5.35 7.44 31.76
C ASP A 24 -4.27 6.85 30.83
N ALA A 25 -3.15 7.54 30.74
CA ALA A 25 -1.98 7.15 29.95
C ALA A 25 -1.32 5.86 30.46
N CYS A 26 -1.72 5.38 31.65
CA CYS A 26 -1.16 4.20 32.27
C CYS A 26 -2.03 2.95 32.17
N VAL A 27 -1.42 1.87 31.70
CA VAL A 27 -1.97 0.52 31.70
C VAL A 27 -1.43 -0.26 32.89
N ARG A 28 -2.34 -0.70 33.77
CA ARG A 28 -2.03 -1.57 34.91
C ARG A 28 -2.49 -3.00 34.64
N LEU A 29 -1.55 -3.90 34.41
CA LEU A 29 -1.81 -5.34 34.29
C LEU A 29 -1.89 -5.98 35.68
N PRO A 30 -2.80 -6.93 35.92
CA PRO A 30 -2.99 -7.55 37.23
C PRO A 30 -1.78 -8.41 37.65
N THR A 31 -1.77 -8.84 38.91
CA THR A 31 -0.92 -9.95 39.36
C THR A 31 -1.17 -11.17 38.48
N ALA A 32 -0.10 -11.80 38.00
CA ALA A 32 -0.21 -12.96 37.14
C ALA A 32 -0.73 -14.19 37.91
N GLY A 33 -1.47 -15.04 37.21
CA GLY A 33 -1.89 -16.33 37.74
C GLY A 33 -0.70 -17.28 37.99
N PRO A 34 -0.93 -18.49 38.54
CA PRO A 34 0.14 -19.45 38.83
C PRO A 34 0.98 -19.86 37.61
N SER A 35 0.36 -19.87 36.42
CA SER A 35 1.03 -20.21 35.14
C SER A 35 1.73 -19.01 34.47
N GLY A 36 1.73 -17.85 35.10
CA GLY A 36 2.17 -16.59 34.52
C GLY A 36 1.08 -15.93 33.68
N ALA A 37 1.45 -14.86 32.98
CA ALA A 37 0.62 -14.20 31.99
C ALA A 37 1.48 -13.57 30.90
N GLN A 38 0.92 -13.43 29.70
CA GLN A 38 1.58 -12.72 28.61
C GLN A 38 0.60 -11.78 27.92
N TYR A 39 1.01 -10.54 27.69
CA TYR A 39 0.22 -9.52 27.01
C TYR A 39 1.01 -8.96 25.84
N LEU A 40 0.31 -8.60 24.77
CA LEU A 40 0.83 -7.72 23.74
C LEU A 40 0.28 -6.31 24.00
N TYR A 41 1.18 -5.37 24.13
CA TYR A 41 0.94 -3.94 24.28
C TYR A 41 1.47 -3.24 23.03
N VAL A 42 0.64 -2.44 22.37
CA VAL A 42 1.01 -1.72 21.14
C VAL A 42 0.50 -0.28 21.23
N PRO A 43 1.35 0.74 21.45
CA PRO A 43 0.97 2.11 21.18
C PRO A 43 0.94 2.32 19.66
N VAL A 44 -0.12 2.96 19.18
CA VAL A 44 -0.41 3.14 17.76
C VAL A 44 -0.85 4.58 17.54
N ALA A 45 -0.34 5.24 16.50
CA ALA A 45 -0.94 6.48 16.02
C ALA A 45 -2.13 6.17 15.13
N THR A 46 -3.28 6.79 15.40
CA THR A 46 -4.52 6.52 14.65
C THR A 46 -5.07 7.73 13.91
N ALA A 47 -4.28 8.79 13.81
CA ALA A 47 -4.53 9.87 12.86
C ALA A 47 -4.63 9.30 11.44
N GLY A 48 -5.81 9.40 10.84
CA GLY A 48 -6.13 8.79 9.55
C GLY A 48 -6.17 9.77 8.37
N THR A 49 -5.68 11.00 8.58
CA THR A 49 -5.66 12.04 7.55
C THR A 49 -4.27 12.14 6.93
N GLU A 50 -4.20 12.02 5.62
CA GLU A 50 -2.99 12.30 4.86
C GLU A 50 -2.68 13.81 4.92
N THR A 51 -1.42 14.14 5.21
CA THR A 51 -0.94 15.53 5.19
C THR A 51 0.40 15.57 4.48
N GLU A 52 0.78 16.74 3.97
CA GLU A 52 2.02 16.91 3.21
C GLU A 52 3.26 16.40 3.95
N ALA A 53 3.39 16.73 5.24
CA ALA A 53 4.52 16.32 6.08
C ALA A 53 4.28 14.98 6.82
N GLY A 54 3.11 14.38 6.66
CA GLY A 54 2.64 13.28 7.49
C GLY A 54 2.31 13.70 8.92
N VAL A 55 1.61 12.82 9.63
CA VAL A 55 1.29 13.02 11.06
C VAL A 55 2.16 12.09 11.90
N GLN A 56 2.95 12.67 12.80
CA GLN A 56 3.80 11.90 13.71
C GLN A 56 4.05 12.63 15.04
N ALA A 57 4.46 11.88 16.06
CA ALA A 57 4.83 12.41 17.36
C ALA A 57 5.82 11.48 18.07
N ASP A 58 6.79 12.09 18.76
CA ASP A 58 7.66 11.35 19.66
C ASP A 58 6.87 10.82 20.86
N TYR A 59 7.26 9.65 21.35
CA TYR A 59 6.66 9.04 22.53
C TYR A 59 7.70 8.36 23.41
N ARG A 60 7.26 8.04 24.63
CA ARG A 60 8.00 7.23 25.60
C ARG A 60 7.08 6.25 26.30
N ILE A 61 7.48 4.98 26.37
CA ILE A 61 6.91 3.97 27.26
C ILE A 61 7.84 3.81 28.46
N THR A 62 7.30 3.82 29.67
CA THR A 62 8.05 3.47 30.88
C THR A 62 7.31 2.43 31.69
N GLY A 63 8.04 1.41 32.16
CA GLY A 63 7.53 0.45 33.12
C GLY A 63 7.94 0.80 34.54
N ALA A 64 6.99 0.82 35.46
CA ALA A 64 7.22 1.26 36.85
C ALA A 64 7.29 0.11 37.87
N SER A 65 8.17 0.24 38.86
CA SER A 65 8.06 -0.28 40.25
C SER A 65 9.24 0.23 41.12
N PRO A 66 9.17 0.24 42.47
CA PRO A 66 10.28 0.70 43.29
C PRO A 66 11.53 -0.14 43.00
N ALA A 67 12.65 0.54 42.86
CA ALA A 67 13.88 0.04 42.27
C ALA A 67 14.31 -1.36 42.76
N ALA A 68 14.39 -2.29 41.82
CA ALA A 68 15.45 -3.28 41.79
C ALA A 68 15.90 -3.38 40.34
N ALA A 69 17.19 -3.15 40.09
CA ALA A 69 17.78 -3.16 38.77
C ALA A 69 17.53 -4.53 38.11
N ALA A 70 16.86 -4.53 36.95
CA ALA A 70 16.68 -5.69 36.11
C ALA A 70 17.42 -5.52 34.78
N ALA A 71 17.71 -6.66 34.16
CA ALA A 71 18.55 -6.80 32.98
C ALA A 71 18.08 -5.92 31.80
N ARG A 72 19.06 -5.34 31.10
CA ARG A 72 18.84 -4.52 29.91
C ARG A 72 18.08 -5.32 28.86
N ALA A 73 17.04 -4.71 28.29
CA ALA A 73 16.49 -5.16 27.01
C ALA A 73 17.65 -5.30 26.01
N LEU A 74 17.76 -6.47 25.37
CA LEU A 74 18.68 -6.62 24.26
C LEU A 74 18.04 -5.88 23.08
N PRO A 75 18.67 -4.83 22.53
CA PRO A 75 18.20 -4.25 21.28
C PRO A 75 18.24 -5.34 20.22
N SER A 76 17.15 -5.51 19.48
CA SER A 76 17.21 -6.22 18.20
C SER A 76 18.31 -5.55 17.36
N PRO A 77 19.20 -6.33 16.71
CA PRO A 77 20.16 -5.75 15.77
C PRO A 77 19.35 -5.12 14.63
N LEU A 78 19.15 -3.81 14.72
CA LEU A 78 18.64 -2.98 13.64
C LEU A 78 19.66 -3.09 12.50
N LEU A 79 19.35 -3.87 11.47
CA LEU A 79 19.78 -3.53 10.12
C LEU A 79 18.84 -2.42 9.60
N SER A 80 18.84 -1.26 10.27
CA SER A 80 18.42 -0.02 9.62
C SER A 80 19.63 0.46 8.83
N ALA A 81 19.89 -0.23 7.71
CA ALA A 81 20.60 0.44 6.64
C ALA A 81 19.60 1.47 6.12
N PHE A 82 19.94 2.77 6.19
CA PHE A 82 19.31 3.79 5.37
C PHE A 82 19.40 3.29 3.92
N ARG A 83 18.37 2.59 3.46
CA ARG A 83 18.19 2.31 2.04
C ARG A 83 17.71 3.63 1.45
N PRO A 84 18.49 4.27 0.55
CA PRO A 84 17.98 5.42 -0.15
C PRO A 84 16.66 5.04 -0.84
N PRO A 85 15.65 5.94 -0.83
CA PRO A 85 14.37 5.68 -1.46
C PRO A 85 14.58 5.27 -2.91
N VAL A 86 13.79 4.29 -3.34
CA VAL A 86 13.87 3.72 -4.67
C VAL A 86 13.26 4.72 -5.65
N ARG A 87 13.98 5.09 -6.72
CA ARG A 87 13.54 6.15 -7.66
C ARG A 87 12.17 5.86 -8.29
N ALA A 88 11.84 4.59 -8.51
CA ALA A 88 10.53 4.20 -9.02
C ALA A 88 9.41 4.62 -8.06
N GLY A 89 9.52 4.33 -6.75
CA GLY A 89 8.51 4.73 -5.77
C GLY A 89 8.28 6.25 -5.75
N ALA A 90 9.37 7.02 -5.77
CA ALA A 90 9.31 8.48 -5.82
C ALA A 90 8.56 9.00 -7.06
N PHE A 91 8.72 8.32 -8.20
CA PHE A 91 8.02 8.64 -9.43
C PHE A 91 6.51 8.38 -9.31
N HIS A 92 6.10 7.20 -8.80
CA HIS A 92 4.68 6.90 -8.60
C HIS A 92 4.03 7.86 -7.60
N ALA A 93 4.68 8.16 -6.48
CA ALA A 93 4.16 9.12 -5.51
C ALA A 93 3.94 10.51 -6.11
N MET A 94 4.88 11.01 -6.91
CA MET A 94 4.74 12.28 -7.63
C MET A 94 3.53 12.26 -8.59
N LEU A 95 3.29 11.15 -9.29
CA LEU A 95 2.10 11.03 -10.17
C LEU A 95 0.80 11.19 -9.37
N ARG A 96 0.70 10.54 -8.20
CA ARG A 96 -0.47 10.60 -7.32
C ARG A 96 -0.68 11.99 -6.72
N GLU A 97 0.40 12.66 -6.31
CA GLU A 97 0.36 14.07 -5.85
C GLU A 97 -0.18 14.97 -6.97
N ARG A 98 0.35 14.81 -8.18
CA ARG A 98 -0.07 15.64 -9.31
C ARG A 98 -1.51 15.40 -9.75
N GLU A 99 -1.98 14.16 -9.69
CA GLU A 99 -3.40 13.84 -9.90
C GLU A 99 -4.28 14.60 -8.92
N ARG A 100 -3.88 14.64 -7.64
CA ARG A 100 -4.59 15.40 -6.61
C ARG A 100 -4.60 16.89 -6.92
N ASP A 101 -3.46 17.49 -7.25
CA ASP A 101 -3.35 18.91 -7.58
C ASP A 101 -4.20 19.30 -8.80
N LEU A 102 -4.12 18.52 -9.88
CA LEU A 102 -4.88 18.77 -11.09
C LEU A 102 -6.38 18.61 -10.85
N SER A 103 -6.78 17.63 -10.02
CA SER A 103 -8.18 17.40 -9.65
C SER A 103 -8.82 18.59 -8.93
N GLN A 104 -8.03 19.41 -8.23
CA GLN A 104 -8.51 20.58 -7.51
C GLN A 104 -8.50 21.87 -8.35
N SER A 105 -8.03 21.81 -9.60
CA SER A 105 -7.88 22.99 -10.45
C SER A 105 -9.21 23.46 -11.08
N ALA A 106 -9.37 24.79 -11.20
CA ALA A 106 -10.57 25.42 -11.79
C ALA A 106 -10.83 25.03 -13.26
N SER A 107 -9.79 24.66 -14.00
CA SER A 107 -9.88 24.16 -15.39
C SER A 107 -10.69 22.87 -15.50
N VAL A 108 -10.60 21.98 -14.51
CA VAL A 108 -11.35 20.72 -14.50
C VAL A 108 -12.83 20.95 -14.19
N ALA A 109 -13.15 21.88 -13.28
CA ALA A 109 -14.53 22.24 -12.96
C ALA A 109 -15.31 22.82 -14.16
N LEU A 110 -14.61 23.46 -15.11
CA LEU A 110 -15.18 23.93 -16.38
C LEU A 110 -15.36 22.79 -17.39
N PHE A 111 -14.45 21.82 -17.41
CA PHE A 111 -14.54 20.63 -18.25
C PHE A 111 -15.71 19.72 -17.87
N ASP A 112 -15.97 19.53 -16.58
CA ASP A 112 -17.11 18.75 -16.09
C ASP A 112 -18.46 19.28 -16.60
N ARG A 113 -18.57 20.59 -16.87
CA ARG A 113 -19.77 21.23 -17.45
C ARG A 113 -19.89 21.05 -18.97
N SER A 114 -18.81 20.62 -19.63
CA SER A 114 -18.65 20.61 -21.09
C SER A 114 -18.86 19.23 -21.73
N ARG A 115 -19.01 18.16 -20.92
CA ARG A 115 -19.21 16.74 -21.34
C ARG A 115 -20.46 16.45 -22.19
N VAL A 116 -21.12 17.47 -22.74
CA VAL A 116 -22.34 17.36 -23.56
C VAL A 116 -22.04 17.30 -25.08
N MET A 117 -20.77 17.32 -25.52
CA MET A 117 -20.46 17.11 -26.93
C MET A 117 -19.77 15.75 -27.13
N ALA A 118 -20.52 14.81 -27.68
CA ALA A 118 -20.02 13.50 -28.09
C ALA A 118 -18.93 13.70 -29.16
N SER A 119 -17.70 13.35 -28.81
CA SER A 119 -16.64 13.06 -29.78
C SER A 119 -17.13 11.95 -30.71
N THR A 120 -16.95 12.11 -32.02
CA THR A 120 -17.18 11.01 -32.96
C THR A 120 -16.03 10.03 -32.86
N ALA A 121 -16.29 8.91 -32.16
CA ALA A 121 -15.41 7.77 -31.99
C ALA A 121 -14.75 7.32 -33.31
N VAL A 122 -13.42 7.18 -33.31
CA VAL A 122 -12.70 6.39 -34.32
C VAL A 122 -12.06 5.21 -33.59
N PRO A 123 -12.59 3.99 -33.76
CA PRO A 123 -11.98 2.80 -33.22
C PRO A 123 -10.52 2.68 -33.67
N VAL A 124 -9.64 2.28 -32.75
CA VAL A 124 -8.23 2.04 -33.09
C VAL A 124 -8.12 0.90 -34.10
N THR A 125 -7.24 1.03 -35.09
CA THR A 125 -6.95 -0.04 -36.05
C THR A 125 -5.49 -0.48 -36.01
N VAL A 126 -5.23 -1.76 -36.26
CA VAL A 126 -3.84 -2.26 -36.35
C VAL A 126 -3.10 -1.55 -37.48
N GLY A 127 -1.88 -1.08 -37.19
CA GLY A 127 -1.05 -0.27 -38.10
C GLY A 127 -1.29 1.23 -38.02
N GLU A 128 -2.30 1.69 -37.26
CA GLU A 128 -2.52 3.11 -36.99
C GLU A 128 -1.33 3.74 -36.27
N GLN A 129 -0.94 4.93 -36.69
CA GLN A 129 0.09 5.72 -36.02
C GLN A 129 -0.51 6.87 -35.24
N ARG A 130 -0.04 7.05 -34.00
CA ARG A 130 -0.38 8.18 -33.13
C ARG A 130 0.88 8.80 -32.56
N ILE A 131 0.77 10.06 -32.14
CA ILE A 131 1.80 10.76 -31.38
C ILE A 131 1.27 10.93 -29.96
N PHE A 132 2.01 10.43 -28.99
CA PHE A 132 1.70 10.52 -27.57
C PHE A 132 2.65 11.47 -26.86
N GLN A 133 2.14 12.22 -25.89
CA GLN A 133 2.96 12.97 -24.94
C GLN A 133 3.37 12.04 -23.80
N VAL A 134 4.67 11.88 -23.57
CA VAL A 134 5.21 11.02 -22.52
C VAL A 134 6.06 11.86 -21.56
N CYS A 135 6.05 11.57 -20.26
CA CYS A 135 6.93 12.24 -19.30
C CYS A 135 8.40 12.15 -19.78
N SER A 136 9.09 13.29 -19.91
CA SER A 136 10.52 13.28 -20.29
C SER A 136 11.46 13.16 -19.09
N THR A 137 10.97 13.38 -17.88
CA THR A 137 11.72 13.25 -16.62
C THR A 137 10.86 12.62 -15.52
N PRO A 138 11.47 12.10 -14.44
CA PRO A 138 10.73 11.58 -13.29
C PRO A 138 9.89 12.62 -12.52
N GLN A 139 9.99 13.92 -12.85
CA GLN A 139 9.10 14.95 -12.30
C GLN A 139 7.84 15.12 -13.17
N CYS A 140 7.81 14.50 -14.35
CA CYS A 140 6.78 14.55 -15.38
C CYS A 140 6.27 15.97 -15.76
N ASN A 141 6.95 17.04 -15.35
CA ASN A 141 6.54 18.43 -15.64
C ASN A 141 6.91 18.88 -17.07
N THR A 142 7.59 18.03 -17.81
CA THR A 142 8.02 18.18 -19.19
C THR A 142 7.67 16.91 -19.95
N PHE A 143 7.33 17.08 -21.23
CA PHE A 143 6.81 16.00 -22.07
C PHE A 143 7.57 15.94 -23.38
N VAL A 144 7.62 14.73 -23.94
CA VAL A 144 8.26 14.42 -25.22
C VAL A 144 7.31 13.61 -26.09
N ASP A 145 7.32 13.89 -27.39
CA ASP A 145 6.57 13.14 -28.38
C ASP A 145 7.13 11.72 -28.53
N ALA A 146 6.25 10.74 -28.49
CA ALA A 146 6.49 9.34 -28.88
C ALA A 146 5.56 9.01 -30.06
N THR A 147 6.14 8.86 -31.25
CA THR A 147 5.38 8.40 -32.43
C THR A 147 5.33 6.89 -32.40
N SER A 148 4.12 6.33 -32.30
CA SER A 148 3.93 4.91 -32.04
C SER A 148 2.92 4.29 -32.98
N THR A 149 3.09 3.01 -33.28
CA THR A 149 2.20 2.24 -34.15
C THR A 149 1.40 1.22 -33.34
N ALA A 150 0.09 1.14 -33.56
CA ALA A 150 -0.77 0.10 -33.00
C ALA A 150 -0.37 -1.28 -33.57
N GLN A 151 0.22 -2.13 -32.72
CA GLN A 151 0.64 -3.48 -33.10
C GLN A 151 -0.46 -4.52 -32.83
N VAL A 152 -1.21 -4.33 -31.74
CA VAL A 152 -2.31 -5.22 -31.33
C VAL A 152 -3.52 -4.36 -30.96
N VAL A 153 -4.70 -4.75 -31.43
CA VAL A 153 -5.98 -4.16 -31.02
C VAL A 153 -6.91 -5.30 -30.64
N GLY A 154 -7.28 -5.34 -29.36
CA GLY A 154 -8.24 -6.26 -28.78
C GLY A 154 -9.61 -5.62 -28.59
N ASN A 155 -10.42 -6.23 -27.71
CA ASN A 155 -11.77 -5.75 -27.37
C ASN A 155 -11.74 -4.61 -26.36
N ARG A 156 -10.76 -4.60 -25.44
CA ARG A 156 -10.62 -3.62 -24.35
C ARG A 156 -9.25 -2.97 -24.30
N VAL A 157 -8.31 -3.38 -25.15
CA VAL A 157 -6.96 -2.84 -25.19
C VAL A 157 -6.47 -2.56 -26.61
N ALA A 158 -5.71 -1.49 -26.79
CA ALA A 158 -4.90 -1.27 -27.98
C ALA A 158 -3.44 -1.02 -27.58
N ILE A 159 -2.54 -1.88 -28.07
CA ILE A 159 -1.11 -1.81 -27.75
C ILE A 159 -0.39 -1.08 -28.88
N PHE A 160 0.09 0.11 -28.56
CA PHE A 160 0.99 0.91 -29.38
C PHE A 160 2.43 0.67 -28.93
N VAL A 161 3.31 0.44 -29.91
CA VAL A 161 4.76 0.37 -29.67
C VAL A 161 5.41 1.58 -30.32
N ASP A 162 6.25 2.26 -29.55
CA ASP A 162 7.06 3.37 -30.03
C ASP A 162 7.91 2.95 -31.24
N ASN A 163 7.84 3.72 -32.32
CA ASN A 163 8.56 3.42 -33.56
C ASN A 163 10.09 3.46 -33.37
N ASP A 164 10.57 4.16 -32.35
CA ASP A 164 11.97 4.24 -31.96
C ASP A 164 12.34 3.24 -30.85
N ALA A 165 11.46 2.28 -30.50
CA ALA A 165 11.78 1.25 -29.52
C ALA A 165 12.99 0.39 -29.96
N PRO A 166 13.95 0.11 -29.06
CA PRO A 166 15.17 -0.60 -29.40
C PRO A 166 14.92 -2.07 -29.76
N ALA A 167 15.70 -2.57 -30.73
CA ALA A 167 15.69 -3.97 -31.14
C ALA A 167 16.58 -4.85 -30.23
N PRO A 168 16.23 -6.12 -29.97
CA PRO A 168 15.17 -6.91 -30.62
C PRO A 168 13.73 -6.67 -30.10
N GLY A 169 13.52 -5.84 -29.06
CA GLY A 169 12.19 -5.44 -28.60
C GLY A 169 11.27 -6.59 -28.16
N TYR A 170 9.98 -6.28 -28.00
CA TYR A 170 8.94 -7.31 -27.83
C TYR A 170 8.64 -7.98 -29.17
N THR A 171 8.41 -9.30 -29.16
CA THR A 171 7.91 -10.01 -30.33
C THR A 171 6.40 -9.78 -30.51
N ASN A 172 5.87 -9.99 -31.72
CA ASN A 172 4.42 -9.94 -31.93
C ASN A 172 3.67 -10.95 -31.05
N ALA A 173 4.26 -12.11 -30.77
CA ALA A 173 3.66 -13.10 -29.87
C ALA A 173 3.55 -12.55 -28.43
N ASP A 174 4.58 -11.85 -27.94
CA ASP A 174 4.51 -11.22 -26.60
C ASP A 174 3.37 -10.20 -26.52
N LEU A 175 3.23 -9.36 -27.56
CA LEU A 175 2.19 -8.33 -27.63
C LEU A 175 0.78 -8.93 -27.71
N VAL A 176 0.59 -9.97 -28.54
CA VAL A 176 -0.70 -10.68 -28.64
C VAL A 176 -1.05 -11.38 -27.32
N ASN A 177 -0.07 -11.99 -26.67
CA ASN A 177 -0.28 -12.69 -25.40
C ASN A 177 -0.71 -11.71 -24.30
N VAL A 178 -0.01 -10.58 -24.13
CA VAL A 178 -0.40 -9.60 -23.09
C VAL A 178 -1.73 -8.90 -23.44
N GLY A 179 -2.01 -8.66 -24.72
CA GLY A 179 -3.29 -8.12 -25.16
C GLY A 179 -4.46 -9.05 -24.81
N THR A 180 -4.32 -10.34 -25.13
CA THR A 180 -5.30 -11.37 -24.77
C THR A 180 -5.47 -11.50 -23.26
N LEU A 181 -4.35 -11.52 -22.53
CA LEU A 181 -4.34 -11.60 -21.07
C LEU A 181 -5.12 -10.45 -20.43
N PHE A 182 -4.96 -9.23 -20.96
CA PHE A 182 -5.70 -8.08 -20.48
C PHE A 182 -7.19 -8.20 -20.75
N ASP A 183 -7.58 -8.47 -22.00
CA ASP A 183 -8.99 -8.59 -22.41
C ASP A 183 -9.74 -9.68 -21.63
N ASP A 184 -9.12 -10.86 -21.50
CA ASP A 184 -9.78 -12.06 -20.99
C ASP A 184 -9.72 -12.19 -19.45
N PHE A 185 -8.69 -11.61 -18.82
CA PHE A 185 -8.44 -11.77 -17.38
C PHE A 185 -8.26 -10.45 -16.63
N LEU A 186 -7.23 -9.64 -16.95
CA LEU A 186 -6.90 -8.48 -16.09
C LEU A 186 -8.02 -7.45 -16.06
N TYR A 187 -8.60 -7.13 -17.22
CA TYR A 187 -9.71 -6.20 -17.34
C TYR A 187 -10.98 -6.65 -16.60
N PRO A 188 -11.49 -7.90 -16.77
CA PRO A 188 -12.64 -8.34 -16.00
C PRO A 188 -12.36 -8.48 -14.50
N ILE A 189 -11.15 -8.85 -14.07
CA ILE A 189 -10.76 -8.89 -12.64
C ILE A 189 -10.91 -7.50 -12.03
N ASP A 190 -10.21 -6.50 -12.57
CA ASP A 190 -10.23 -5.16 -12.02
C ASP A 190 -11.58 -4.48 -12.15
N THR A 191 -12.25 -4.66 -13.29
CA THR A 191 -13.57 -4.06 -13.43
C THR A 191 -14.62 -4.70 -12.52
N THR A 192 -14.41 -5.97 -12.14
CA THR A 192 -15.19 -6.69 -11.11
C THR A 192 -14.82 -6.27 -9.69
N ALA A 193 -13.57 -5.89 -9.44
CA ALA A 193 -13.11 -5.52 -8.10
C ALA A 193 -13.34 -4.04 -7.78
N PHE A 194 -13.15 -3.13 -8.73
CA PHE A 194 -13.01 -1.70 -8.44
C PHE A 194 -14.05 -0.82 -9.13
N GLY A 195 -14.59 -1.25 -10.28
CA GLY A 195 -15.54 -0.46 -11.07
C GLY A 195 -15.08 -0.28 -12.51
N ARG A 196 -15.63 0.68 -13.24
CA ARG A 196 -15.22 0.94 -14.63
C ARG A 196 -14.25 2.12 -14.72
N GLU A 197 -13.36 2.03 -15.68
CA GLU A 197 -12.58 3.13 -16.25
C GLU A 197 -13.49 4.14 -17.00
N SER A 198 -12.92 5.27 -17.41
CA SER A 198 -13.57 6.21 -18.33
C SER A 198 -13.35 5.79 -19.80
N ASP A 199 -13.90 6.55 -20.74
CA ASP A 199 -13.59 6.44 -22.16
C ASP A 199 -13.55 7.88 -22.73
N ILE A 200 -12.49 8.63 -22.40
CA ILE A 200 -12.40 10.07 -22.66
C ILE A 200 -12.32 10.37 -24.15
N ASP A 201 -11.58 9.57 -24.92
CA ASP A 201 -11.43 9.73 -26.37
C ASP A 201 -12.48 8.96 -27.18
N ALA A 202 -13.38 8.23 -26.50
CA ALA A 202 -14.49 7.46 -27.06
C ALA A 202 -14.04 6.36 -28.04
N ASN A 203 -12.84 5.80 -27.87
CA ASN A 203 -12.31 4.76 -28.73
C ASN A 203 -12.70 3.34 -28.27
N GLY A 204 -13.21 3.19 -27.04
CA GLY A 204 -13.69 1.95 -26.45
C GLY A 204 -12.62 1.00 -25.91
N VAL A 205 -11.34 1.41 -25.88
CA VAL A 205 -10.19 0.61 -25.43
C VAL A 205 -9.28 1.41 -24.52
N VAL A 206 -8.62 0.72 -23.59
CA VAL A 206 -7.45 1.27 -22.88
C VAL A 206 -6.25 1.21 -23.82
N VAL A 207 -5.57 2.33 -24.02
CA VAL A 207 -4.33 2.38 -24.79
C VAL A 207 -3.17 1.95 -23.90
N VAL A 208 -2.37 1.02 -24.39
CA VAL A 208 -1.08 0.64 -23.82
C VAL A 208 0.00 1.19 -24.73
N LEU A 209 0.78 2.14 -24.25
CA LEU A 209 1.95 2.67 -24.94
C LEU A 209 3.23 2.04 -24.37
N LEU A 210 3.84 1.13 -25.14
CA LEU A 210 5.15 0.55 -24.83
C LEU A 210 6.24 1.40 -25.48
N THR A 211 7.06 2.07 -24.67
CA THR A 211 8.04 3.04 -25.16
C THR A 211 9.35 3.03 -24.37
N HIS A 212 10.46 3.20 -25.09
CA HIS A 212 11.79 3.41 -24.50
C HIS A 212 11.89 4.70 -23.68
N ARG A 213 10.93 5.63 -23.83
CA ARG A 213 10.84 6.82 -22.97
C ARG A 213 10.62 6.46 -21.51
N VAL A 214 9.89 5.37 -21.21
CA VAL A 214 9.74 4.87 -19.83
C VAL A 214 11.09 4.36 -19.30
N ASN A 215 11.86 3.61 -20.10
CA ASN A 215 13.22 3.19 -19.74
C ASN A 215 14.08 4.42 -19.38
N GLY A 216 13.96 5.50 -20.16
CA GLY A 216 14.67 6.77 -19.97
C GLY A 216 14.38 7.48 -18.64
N LEU A 217 13.28 7.14 -17.96
CA LEU A 217 13.00 7.66 -16.61
C LEU A 217 13.91 7.03 -15.54
N SER A 218 14.61 5.93 -15.87
CA SER A 218 15.53 5.20 -14.99
C SER A 218 16.91 5.01 -15.66
N PRO A 219 17.66 6.09 -15.95
CA PRO A 219 18.84 6.04 -16.82
C PRO A 219 20.00 5.16 -16.31
N ASP A 220 20.06 4.87 -15.01
CA ASP A 220 21.12 4.13 -14.30
C ASP A 220 20.54 2.97 -13.45
N CYS A 221 19.50 2.30 -13.96
CA CYS A 221 18.78 1.28 -13.20
C CYS A 221 19.63 0.08 -12.75
N ASP A 222 20.68 -0.29 -13.49
CA ASP A 222 21.58 -1.40 -13.11
C ASP A 222 22.39 -1.05 -11.85
N ALA A 223 22.82 0.22 -11.74
CA ALA A 223 23.59 0.69 -10.60
C ALA A 223 22.72 0.88 -9.34
N VAL A 224 21.47 1.30 -9.53
CA VAL A 224 20.52 1.56 -8.43
C VAL A 224 19.71 0.32 -8.04
N GLY A 225 19.62 -0.67 -8.92
CA GLY A 225 18.78 -1.86 -8.72
C GLY A 225 17.28 -1.55 -8.80
N SER A 226 16.89 -0.52 -9.57
CA SER A 226 15.50 -0.08 -9.69
C SER A 226 15.20 0.57 -11.03
N VAL A 227 14.08 0.18 -11.60
CA VAL A 227 13.54 0.69 -12.86
C VAL A 227 12.05 0.98 -12.70
N ILE A 228 11.57 2.05 -13.35
CA ILE A 228 10.14 2.32 -13.51
C ILE A 228 9.59 1.33 -14.55
N LEU A 229 8.67 0.47 -14.14
CA LEU A 229 8.10 -0.58 -14.98
C LEU A 229 7.05 -0.04 -15.96
N GLY A 230 6.29 0.93 -15.48
CA GLY A 230 5.22 1.58 -16.20
C GLY A 230 4.48 2.52 -15.27
N TYR A 231 3.48 3.21 -15.80
CA TYR A 231 2.62 4.08 -15.01
C TYR A 231 1.29 4.37 -15.72
N PHE A 232 0.27 4.67 -14.93
CA PHE A 232 -0.88 5.48 -15.32
C PHE A 232 -0.64 6.93 -14.86
N PHE A 233 -1.06 7.89 -15.69
CA PHE A 233 -1.01 9.31 -15.35
C PHE A 233 -2.42 9.92 -15.47
N GLY A 234 -3.10 10.13 -14.34
CA GLY A 234 -4.49 10.63 -14.36
C GLY A 234 -4.70 12.01 -14.99
N ALA A 235 -3.63 12.76 -15.20
CA ALA A 235 -3.67 13.99 -15.99
C ALA A 235 -4.06 13.76 -17.46
N ASP A 236 -3.80 12.57 -18.01
CA ASP A 236 -4.24 12.19 -19.36
C ASP A 236 -5.76 12.08 -19.47
N LEU A 237 -6.47 11.88 -18.35
CA LEU A 237 -7.95 11.88 -18.34
C LEU A 237 -8.56 13.27 -18.18
N LEU A 238 -7.71 14.30 -18.08
CA LEU A 238 -8.10 15.69 -17.93
C LEU A 238 -7.71 16.49 -19.18
N PRO A 239 -8.34 17.66 -19.45
CA PRO A 239 -8.07 18.39 -20.68
C PRO A 239 -6.64 18.89 -20.78
N ARG A 240 -6.17 18.97 -22.02
CA ARG A 240 -4.92 19.69 -22.31
C ARG A 240 -5.11 21.17 -22.00
N SER A 241 -4.22 21.73 -21.19
CA SER A 241 -4.27 23.13 -20.78
C SER A 241 -2.89 23.66 -20.41
N GLY A 242 -2.77 24.95 -20.09
CA GLY A 242 -1.50 25.52 -19.62
C GLY A 242 -0.95 24.84 -18.34
N ASN A 243 -1.84 24.37 -17.46
CA ASN A 243 -1.46 23.65 -16.23
C ASN A 243 -1.39 22.12 -16.44
N ASN A 244 -1.86 21.63 -17.59
CA ASN A 244 -1.81 20.23 -17.97
C ASN A 244 -1.38 20.08 -19.45
N PRO A 245 -0.16 20.50 -19.80
CA PRO A 245 0.25 20.63 -21.21
C PRO A 245 0.49 19.28 -21.90
N GLY A 246 0.80 18.24 -21.12
CA GLY A 246 1.13 16.91 -21.64
C GLY A 246 -0.02 15.90 -21.65
N SER A 247 -1.26 16.33 -21.37
CA SER A 247 -2.39 15.39 -21.44
C SER A 247 -2.61 14.88 -22.86
N ASN A 248 -2.82 13.58 -22.97
CA ASN A 248 -3.26 12.89 -24.17
C ASN A 248 -4.78 12.80 -24.31
N GLU A 249 -5.54 13.24 -23.30
CA GLU A 249 -7.01 13.22 -23.29
C GLU A 249 -7.57 11.80 -23.57
N ALA A 250 -6.95 10.76 -22.99
CA ALA A 250 -7.26 9.35 -23.23
C ALA A 250 -6.84 8.42 -22.07
N GLU A 251 -7.42 7.23 -22.01
CA GLU A 251 -7.06 6.14 -21.11
C GLU A 251 -5.73 5.49 -21.54
N ILE A 252 -4.61 5.97 -21.01
CA ILE A 252 -3.28 5.48 -21.38
C ILE A 252 -2.55 4.84 -20.19
N PHE A 253 -2.05 3.64 -20.43
CA PHE A 253 -0.97 3.01 -19.68
C PHE A 253 0.35 3.18 -20.42
N TYR A 254 1.42 3.58 -19.72
CA TYR A 254 2.77 3.66 -20.26
C TYR A 254 3.62 2.52 -19.73
N GLY A 255 4.27 1.75 -20.60
CA GLY A 255 5.13 0.62 -20.21
C GLY A 255 6.54 0.73 -20.77
N LEU A 256 7.49 0.15 -20.02
CA LEU A 256 8.86 -0.04 -20.50
C LEU A 256 8.92 -0.98 -21.71
N VAL A 257 10.05 -0.99 -22.40
CA VAL A 257 10.36 -1.91 -23.50
C VAL A 257 11.69 -2.64 -23.27
N PRO A 258 11.89 -3.85 -23.84
CA PRO A 258 13.18 -4.52 -23.81
C PRO A 258 14.27 -3.64 -24.40
N ASP A 259 15.39 -3.53 -23.70
CA ASP A 259 16.54 -2.71 -24.09
C ASP A 259 17.83 -3.33 -23.54
N ILE A 260 18.15 -4.52 -24.03
CA ILE A 260 19.26 -5.32 -23.52
C ILE A 260 20.64 -4.72 -23.83
N ASN A 261 20.70 -3.81 -24.81
CA ASN A 261 21.95 -3.19 -25.24
C ASN A 261 22.26 -1.87 -24.51
N ASN A 262 21.36 -1.42 -23.64
CA ASN A 262 21.58 -0.24 -22.82
C ASN A 262 22.60 -0.53 -21.71
N PRO A 263 23.76 0.18 -21.69
CA PRO A 263 24.87 -0.14 -20.81
C PRO A 263 24.67 0.27 -19.35
N THR A 264 23.67 1.10 -19.06
CA THR A 264 23.40 1.63 -17.71
C THR A 264 22.04 1.21 -17.16
N CYS A 265 21.17 0.70 -18.03
CA CYS A 265 19.89 0.12 -17.65
C CYS A 265 19.51 -1.01 -18.61
N SER A 266 20.11 -2.18 -18.41
CA SER A 266 19.86 -3.34 -19.27
C SER A 266 18.52 -4.02 -18.95
N ILE A 267 17.61 -4.03 -19.92
CA ILE A 267 16.27 -4.63 -19.76
C ILE A 267 16.14 -5.82 -20.72
N THR A 268 16.07 -7.04 -20.17
CA THR A 268 15.83 -8.24 -20.99
C THR A 268 14.37 -8.31 -21.43
N GLU A 269 14.13 -8.94 -22.58
CA GLU A 269 12.78 -9.25 -23.06
C GLU A 269 12.00 -10.09 -22.03
N GLN A 270 12.64 -11.08 -21.42
CA GLN A 270 12.04 -11.90 -20.37
C GLN A 270 11.61 -11.05 -19.17
N PHE A 271 12.48 -10.17 -18.67
CA PHE A 271 12.13 -9.29 -17.55
C PHE A 271 10.94 -8.40 -17.91
N ALA A 272 11.00 -7.77 -19.09
CA ALA A 272 9.95 -6.88 -19.56
C ALA A 272 8.61 -7.61 -19.71
N ARG A 273 8.60 -8.84 -20.24
CA ARG A 273 7.40 -9.67 -20.37
C ARG A 273 6.85 -10.11 -19.01
N GLU A 274 7.71 -10.57 -18.10
CA GLU A 274 7.29 -11.04 -16.77
C GLU A 274 6.70 -9.91 -15.90
N ARG A 275 7.15 -8.67 -16.09
CA ARG A 275 6.71 -7.53 -15.29
C ARG A 275 5.49 -6.79 -15.84
N LEU A 276 5.18 -6.96 -17.12
CA LEU A 276 4.11 -6.20 -17.76
C LEU A 276 2.73 -6.50 -17.15
N PRO A 277 2.29 -7.77 -16.99
CA PRO A 277 0.96 -8.08 -16.45
C PRO A 277 0.68 -7.57 -15.02
N PRO A 278 1.56 -7.78 -14.01
CA PRO A 278 1.32 -7.23 -12.68
C PRO A 278 1.34 -5.70 -12.67
N THR A 279 2.16 -5.06 -13.50
CA THR A 279 2.14 -3.59 -13.64
C THR A 279 0.83 -3.12 -14.28
N PHE A 280 0.28 -3.84 -15.26
CA PHE A 280 -0.97 -3.46 -15.91
C PHE A 280 -2.15 -3.48 -14.96
N ILE A 281 -2.34 -4.56 -14.20
CA ILE A 281 -3.46 -4.67 -13.27
C ILE A 281 -3.33 -3.64 -12.13
N HIS A 282 -2.10 -3.32 -11.71
CA HIS A 282 -1.83 -2.26 -10.74
C HIS A 282 -2.25 -0.88 -11.27
N GLU A 283 -1.75 -0.48 -12.44
CA GLU A 283 -2.02 0.84 -13.00
C GLU A 283 -3.45 0.99 -13.53
N PHE A 284 -4.09 -0.10 -13.96
CA PHE A 284 -5.49 -0.09 -14.35
C PHE A 284 -6.40 0.16 -13.15
N GLN A 285 -6.06 -0.37 -11.97
CA GLN A 285 -6.74 -0.01 -10.74
C GLN A 285 -6.64 1.50 -10.45
N HIS A 286 -5.47 2.14 -10.62
CA HIS A 286 -5.34 3.59 -10.45
C HIS A 286 -6.22 4.38 -11.43
N MET A 287 -6.28 3.94 -12.69
CA MET A 287 -7.15 4.54 -13.70
C MET A 287 -8.64 4.46 -13.32
N ILE A 288 -9.10 3.28 -12.89
CA ILE A 288 -10.47 3.09 -12.40
C ILE A 288 -10.71 3.97 -11.17
N SER A 289 -9.78 4.00 -10.22
CA SER A 289 -9.86 4.81 -9.00
C SER A 289 -10.04 6.29 -9.32
N PHE A 290 -9.19 6.84 -10.19
CA PHE A 290 -9.29 8.22 -10.63
C PHE A 290 -10.64 8.50 -11.31
N ASN A 291 -11.10 7.62 -12.20
CA ASN A 291 -12.41 7.80 -12.82
C ASN A 291 -13.55 7.80 -11.79
N GLN A 292 -13.56 6.85 -10.86
CA GLN A 292 -14.64 6.68 -9.91
C GLN A 292 -14.69 7.82 -8.88
N HIS A 293 -13.57 8.21 -8.30
CA HIS A 293 -13.51 9.31 -7.33
C HIS A 293 -13.63 10.67 -8.01
N ARG A 294 -12.80 10.93 -9.03
CA ARG A 294 -12.71 12.25 -9.64
C ARG A 294 -13.76 12.47 -10.70
N LEU A 295 -13.76 11.66 -11.75
CA LEU A 295 -14.53 11.97 -12.97
C LEU A 295 -16.03 11.71 -12.85
N ILE A 296 -16.44 10.67 -12.13
CA ILE A 296 -17.86 10.33 -11.95
C ILE A 296 -18.46 11.11 -10.79
N ARG A 297 -17.70 11.30 -9.70
CA ARG A 297 -18.23 11.84 -8.44
C ARG A 297 -17.79 13.28 -8.14
N GLY A 298 -16.89 13.84 -8.95
CA GLY A 298 -16.41 15.22 -8.78
C GLY A 298 -15.62 15.46 -7.49
N ALA A 299 -15.18 14.40 -6.81
CA ALA A 299 -14.41 14.49 -5.58
C ALA A 299 -12.91 14.68 -5.87
N SER A 300 -12.08 14.73 -4.82
CA SER A 300 -10.62 14.57 -4.95
C SER A 300 -10.29 13.14 -5.38
N ALA A 301 -9.11 12.94 -5.97
CA ALA A 301 -8.52 11.60 -6.09
C ALA A 301 -8.34 10.96 -4.69
N GLU A 302 -8.32 9.63 -4.65
CA GLU A 302 -8.12 8.84 -3.42
C GLU A 302 -6.77 9.18 -2.76
N ASP A 303 -6.71 9.08 -1.43
CA ASP A 303 -5.49 9.24 -0.65
C ASP A 303 -4.44 8.20 -1.09
N ILE A 304 -3.17 8.61 -1.18
CA ILE A 304 -2.09 7.84 -1.83
C ILE A 304 -2.01 6.45 -1.21
N TRP A 305 -1.95 6.39 0.11
CA TRP A 305 -1.81 5.15 0.87
C TRP A 305 -2.92 4.12 0.58
N LEU A 306 -4.16 4.58 0.43
CA LEU A 306 -5.30 3.69 0.17
C LEU A 306 -5.35 3.31 -1.29
N ASN A 307 -5.06 4.26 -2.19
CA ASN A 307 -5.00 4.01 -3.62
C ASN A 307 -3.95 2.94 -3.94
N GLU A 308 -2.71 3.09 -3.45
CA GLU A 308 -1.62 2.13 -3.64
C GLU A 308 -1.91 0.77 -2.97
N GLY A 309 -2.55 0.78 -1.79
CA GLY A 309 -3.01 -0.44 -1.14
C GLY A 309 -4.03 -1.21 -1.98
N LEU A 310 -4.93 -0.51 -2.68
CA LEU A 310 -5.90 -1.11 -3.60
C LEU A 310 -5.23 -1.60 -4.89
N SER A 311 -4.22 -0.92 -5.41
CA SER A 311 -3.44 -1.34 -6.60
C SER A 311 -2.62 -2.60 -6.32
N HIS A 312 -1.97 -2.68 -5.15
CA HIS A 312 -1.32 -3.91 -4.72
C HIS A 312 -2.32 -5.04 -4.43
N PHE A 313 -3.54 -4.72 -3.99
CA PHE A 313 -4.61 -5.70 -3.90
C PHE A 313 -5.06 -6.21 -5.28
N ALA A 314 -5.01 -5.37 -6.32
CA ALA A 314 -5.25 -5.77 -7.71
C ALA A 314 -4.23 -6.82 -8.18
N GLU A 315 -2.94 -6.64 -7.84
CA GLU A 315 -1.91 -7.67 -8.08
C GLU A 315 -2.24 -8.99 -7.36
N GLU A 316 -2.73 -8.93 -6.12
CA GLU A 316 -3.19 -10.14 -5.40
C GLU A 316 -4.34 -10.83 -6.12
N LEU A 317 -5.31 -10.08 -6.65
CA LEU A 317 -6.39 -10.66 -7.45
C LEU A 317 -5.85 -11.33 -8.71
N GLY A 318 -4.85 -10.71 -9.37
CA GLY A 318 -4.11 -11.33 -10.46
C GLY A 318 -3.52 -12.70 -10.06
N ALA A 319 -2.86 -12.77 -8.91
CA ALA A 319 -2.30 -14.02 -8.40
C ALA A 319 -3.36 -15.10 -8.08
N ARG A 320 -4.56 -14.69 -7.70
CA ARG A 320 -5.64 -15.59 -7.23
C ARG A 320 -6.56 -16.07 -8.34
N GLU A 321 -6.86 -15.21 -9.30
CA GLU A 321 -7.90 -15.46 -10.30
C GLU A 321 -7.34 -15.92 -11.65
N LEU A 322 -6.08 -15.61 -11.98
CA LEU A 322 -5.48 -16.11 -13.21
C LEU A 322 -5.24 -17.63 -13.14
N PRO A 323 -5.50 -18.37 -14.23
CA PRO A 323 -5.04 -19.74 -14.35
C PRO A 323 -3.51 -19.76 -14.42
N ALA A 324 -2.89 -20.77 -13.80
CA ALA A 324 -1.43 -20.93 -13.84
C ALA A 324 -0.83 -21.00 -15.25
N SER A 325 -1.62 -21.41 -16.27
CA SER A 325 -1.21 -21.43 -17.68
C SER A 325 -0.96 -20.03 -18.27
N GLU A 326 -1.57 -19.00 -17.69
CA GLU A 326 -1.47 -17.61 -18.16
C GLU A 326 -0.32 -16.84 -17.51
N CYS A 327 0.35 -17.46 -16.53
CA CYS A 327 1.43 -16.84 -15.77
C CYS A 327 2.78 -17.25 -16.37
N ALA A 328 3.63 -16.27 -16.64
CA ALA A 328 4.89 -16.43 -17.36
C ALA A 328 5.86 -17.43 -16.69
N SER A 329 5.87 -17.52 -15.36
CA SER A 329 6.67 -18.53 -14.63
C SER A 329 5.98 -19.89 -14.47
N GLY A 330 4.71 -20.00 -14.88
CA GLY A 330 3.82 -21.10 -14.50
C GLY A 330 3.28 -20.99 -13.07
N SER A 331 3.56 -19.90 -12.35
CA SER A 331 3.09 -19.60 -11.00
C SER A 331 2.62 -18.15 -10.88
N CYS A 332 1.31 -17.94 -10.80
CA CYS A 332 0.75 -16.60 -10.65
C CYS A 332 1.14 -15.96 -9.30
N PHE A 333 1.35 -16.78 -8.27
CA PHE A 333 1.92 -16.30 -7.01
C PHE A 333 3.32 -15.72 -7.22
N GLN A 334 4.17 -16.41 -8.00
CA GLN A 334 5.53 -15.94 -8.27
C GLN A 334 5.53 -14.64 -9.09
N ASP A 335 4.65 -14.56 -10.08
CA ASP A 335 4.63 -13.43 -11.03
C ASP A 335 4.02 -12.16 -10.42
N PHE A 336 2.96 -12.30 -9.63
CA PHE A 336 2.20 -11.16 -9.10
C PHE A 336 2.48 -10.84 -7.63
N LEU A 337 3.00 -11.77 -6.81
CA LEU A 337 3.15 -11.53 -5.37
C LEU A 337 4.58 -11.73 -4.84
N GLU A 338 5.25 -12.81 -5.22
CA GLU A 338 6.57 -13.17 -4.68
C GLU A 338 7.65 -12.14 -5.00
N ARG A 339 7.52 -11.44 -6.14
CA ARG A 339 8.48 -10.42 -6.60
C ARG A 339 8.10 -8.98 -6.21
N GLY A 340 6.98 -8.79 -5.50
CA GLY A 340 6.42 -7.48 -5.13
C GLY A 340 5.85 -7.47 -3.71
N ASN A 341 4.55 -7.71 -3.56
CA ASN A 341 3.83 -7.62 -2.29
C ASN A 341 4.44 -8.41 -1.12
N ILE A 342 4.93 -9.63 -1.37
CA ILE A 342 5.48 -10.50 -0.31
C ILE A 342 6.77 -9.94 0.31
N PRO A 343 7.82 -9.58 -0.46
CA PRO A 343 9.01 -8.95 0.12
C PRO A 343 8.72 -7.57 0.72
N ASN A 344 7.78 -6.81 0.17
CA ASN A 344 7.35 -5.51 0.71
C ASN A 344 6.72 -5.67 2.11
N ALA A 345 5.77 -6.60 2.25
CA ALA A 345 5.16 -6.94 3.53
C ALA A 345 6.19 -7.48 4.53
N TYR A 346 7.11 -8.34 4.08
CA TYR A 346 8.20 -8.84 4.93
C TYR A 346 9.02 -7.67 5.49
N ALA A 347 9.46 -6.75 4.64
CA ALA A 347 10.28 -5.60 5.01
C ALA A 347 9.55 -4.67 6.01
N TYR A 348 8.27 -4.37 5.76
CA TYR A 348 7.45 -3.62 6.71
C TYR A 348 7.38 -4.28 8.09
N LEU A 349 7.10 -5.59 8.13
CA LEU A 349 6.92 -6.33 9.38
C LEU A 349 8.22 -6.45 10.21
N GLN A 350 9.40 -6.15 9.65
CA GLN A 350 10.64 -6.09 10.42
C GLN A 350 10.62 -4.96 11.45
N SER A 351 9.99 -3.82 11.13
CA SER A 351 9.88 -2.68 12.04
C SER A 351 8.67 -1.80 11.72
N PRO A 352 7.43 -2.23 12.07
CA PRO A 352 6.20 -1.49 11.74
C PRO A 352 6.14 -0.07 12.32
N GLU A 353 6.93 0.24 13.35
CA GLU A 353 7.03 1.58 13.95
C GLU A 353 7.71 2.59 13.00
N ASP A 354 8.62 2.10 12.15
CA ASP A 354 9.51 2.95 11.33
C ASP A 354 8.83 3.50 10.07
N PHE A 355 7.69 2.94 9.67
CA PHE A 355 6.99 3.24 8.43
C PHE A 355 5.57 3.71 8.66
N PHE A 356 5.05 4.52 7.75
CA PHE A 356 3.66 4.95 7.77
C PHE A 356 2.74 3.87 7.19
N LEU A 357 1.51 3.80 7.71
CA LEU A 357 0.38 3.27 6.92
C LEU A 357 -0.32 4.39 6.17
N ILE A 358 -0.34 5.59 6.74
CA ILE A 358 -0.87 6.81 6.12
C ILE A 358 0.33 7.70 5.83
N GLU A 359 0.99 7.45 4.71
CA GLU A 359 2.22 8.16 4.35
C GLU A 359 2.01 9.67 4.17
N PRO A 360 3.05 10.50 4.38
CA PRO A 360 3.06 11.89 3.96
C PRO A 360 2.72 12.02 2.46
N GLY A 361 2.04 13.11 2.08
CA GLY A 361 1.90 13.47 0.65
C GLY A 361 3.27 13.64 -0.03
N SER A 362 4.27 14.12 0.72
CA SER A 362 5.66 14.22 0.27
C SER A 362 6.43 12.89 0.30
N SER A 363 5.80 11.77 0.64
CA SER A 363 6.50 10.48 0.70
C SER A 363 6.86 10.03 -0.71
N ASN A 364 7.97 9.33 -0.82
CA ASN A 364 8.37 8.65 -2.05
C ASN A 364 7.82 7.22 -2.14
N GLY A 365 6.87 6.84 -1.26
CA GLY A 365 6.25 5.51 -1.26
C GLY A 365 7.28 4.39 -1.10
N THR A 366 7.84 4.23 0.10
CA THR A 366 8.84 3.16 0.30
C THR A 366 8.21 1.78 0.12
N LEU A 367 9.02 0.78 -0.21
CA LEU A 367 8.54 -0.59 -0.38
C LEU A 367 7.86 -1.12 0.90
N GLU A 368 8.31 -0.67 2.07
CA GLU A 368 7.69 -0.99 3.36
C GLU A 368 6.33 -0.29 3.54
N GLU A 369 6.18 0.97 3.13
CA GLU A 369 4.87 1.65 3.13
C GLU A 369 3.90 0.91 2.20
N ARG A 370 4.34 0.52 1.01
CA ARG A 370 3.56 -0.32 0.08
C ARG A 370 3.14 -1.65 0.69
N GLY A 371 4.06 -2.30 1.41
CA GLY A 371 3.77 -3.49 2.20
C GLY A 371 2.71 -3.26 3.27
N ALA A 372 2.79 -2.14 3.99
CA ALA A 372 1.81 -1.72 4.99
C ALA A 372 0.42 -1.50 4.36
N ASN A 373 0.37 -0.78 3.23
CA ASN A 373 -0.87 -0.46 2.51
C ASN A 373 -1.58 -1.76 2.07
N TRP A 374 -0.86 -2.68 1.40
CA TRP A 374 -1.42 -3.97 0.96
C TRP A 374 -1.92 -4.81 2.14
N LEU A 375 -1.09 -4.98 3.18
CA LEU A 375 -1.46 -5.74 4.37
C LEU A 375 -2.73 -5.19 5.02
N PHE A 376 -2.88 -3.86 5.11
CA PHE A 376 -4.07 -3.27 5.70
C PHE A 376 -5.32 -3.49 4.84
N VAL A 377 -5.26 -3.26 3.52
CA VAL A 377 -6.40 -3.50 2.62
C VAL A 377 -6.79 -4.98 2.61
N ARG A 378 -5.81 -5.89 2.61
CA ARG A 378 -6.05 -7.34 2.71
C ARG A 378 -6.74 -7.71 4.02
N TRP A 379 -6.30 -7.15 5.13
CA TRP A 379 -6.94 -7.35 6.43
C TRP A 379 -8.38 -6.81 6.45
N LEU A 380 -8.61 -5.64 5.84
CA LEU A 380 -9.97 -5.10 5.71
C LEU A 380 -10.87 -6.04 4.90
N ALA A 381 -10.38 -6.55 3.76
CA ALA A 381 -11.12 -7.50 2.93
C ALA A 381 -11.46 -8.79 3.71
N ASP A 382 -10.54 -9.31 4.52
CA ASP A 382 -10.80 -10.50 5.34
C ASP A 382 -11.95 -10.30 6.33
N HIS A 383 -12.17 -9.09 6.83
CA HIS A 383 -13.13 -8.83 7.92
C HIS A 383 -14.40 -8.12 7.51
N PHE A 384 -14.39 -7.39 6.38
CA PHE A 384 -15.48 -6.51 5.97
C PHE A 384 -16.01 -6.79 4.55
N ALA A 385 -15.39 -7.72 3.81
CA ALA A 385 -15.97 -8.24 2.59
C ALA A 385 -16.92 -9.41 2.88
N SER A 386 -17.86 -9.63 1.96
CA SER A 386 -18.73 -10.81 1.97
C SER A 386 -17.96 -12.08 1.60
N ASP A 387 -17.00 -11.98 0.68
CA ASP A 387 -16.03 -13.00 0.36
C ASP A 387 -14.65 -12.56 0.87
N SER A 388 -14.16 -13.24 1.91
CA SER A 388 -12.84 -12.95 2.47
C SER A 388 -11.68 -13.41 1.58
N VAL A 389 -11.90 -14.20 0.53
CA VAL A 389 -10.81 -14.60 -0.38
C VAL A 389 -10.56 -13.49 -1.40
N LEU A 390 -11.58 -13.11 -2.17
CA LEU A 390 -11.42 -12.11 -3.23
C LEU A 390 -11.67 -10.67 -2.75
N GLY A 391 -12.51 -10.43 -1.75
CA GLY A 391 -12.68 -9.09 -1.18
C GLY A 391 -13.33 -8.04 -2.10
N THR A 392 -13.78 -8.43 -3.30
CA THR A 392 -14.15 -7.52 -4.39
C THR A 392 -15.35 -6.62 -4.06
N ASP A 393 -16.28 -7.07 -3.22
CA ASP A 393 -17.40 -6.22 -2.80
C ASP A 393 -16.95 -5.07 -1.88
N LEU A 394 -15.89 -5.27 -1.09
CA LEU A 394 -15.32 -4.21 -0.25
C LEU A 394 -14.51 -3.24 -1.08
N THR A 395 -13.59 -3.72 -1.92
CA THR A 395 -12.74 -2.86 -2.75
C THR A 395 -13.59 -2.02 -3.70
N ARG A 396 -14.68 -2.58 -4.23
CA ARG A 396 -15.65 -1.81 -5.03
C ARG A 396 -16.28 -0.69 -4.23
N ARG A 397 -16.68 -0.94 -2.98
CA ARG A 397 -17.25 0.10 -2.11
C ARG A 397 -16.24 1.20 -1.76
N LEU A 398 -14.98 0.81 -1.53
CA LEU A 398 -13.88 1.75 -1.28
C LEU A 398 -13.60 2.63 -2.50
N VAL A 399 -13.71 2.12 -3.72
CA VAL A 399 -13.49 2.93 -4.93
C VAL A 399 -14.74 3.72 -5.36
N ALA A 400 -15.94 3.16 -5.14
CA ALA A 400 -17.20 3.72 -5.62
C ALA A 400 -17.79 4.82 -4.71
N THR A 401 -16.98 5.75 -4.20
CA THR A 401 -17.38 6.79 -3.25
C THR A 401 -16.70 8.14 -3.51
N SER A 402 -17.22 9.22 -2.91
CA SER A 402 -16.60 10.54 -2.90
C SER A 402 -15.74 10.79 -1.66
N LEU A 403 -15.72 9.85 -0.72
CA LEU A 403 -14.85 9.89 0.46
C LEU A 403 -13.48 9.34 0.10
N VAL A 404 -12.45 9.79 0.82
CA VAL A 404 -11.06 9.36 0.65
C VAL A 404 -10.45 8.99 2.01
N GLY A 405 -9.33 8.26 1.99
CA GLY A 405 -8.51 7.91 3.14
C GLY A 405 -9.27 7.22 4.27
N ALA A 406 -8.94 7.55 5.52
CA ALA A 406 -9.58 6.92 6.67
C ALA A 406 -11.08 7.20 6.74
N ALA A 407 -11.55 8.36 6.26
CA ALA A 407 -12.98 8.66 6.22
C ALA A 407 -13.75 7.70 5.30
N ASN A 408 -13.14 7.33 4.17
CA ASN A 408 -13.64 6.29 3.30
C ASN A 408 -13.71 4.93 4.02
N VAL A 409 -12.59 4.48 4.60
CA VAL A 409 -12.53 3.19 5.33
C VAL A 409 -13.56 3.14 6.46
N VAL A 410 -13.70 4.20 7.26
CA VAL A 410 -14.69 4.27 8.34
C VAL A 410 -16.11 4.15 7.79
N SER A 411 -16.41 4.81 6.67
CA SER A 411 -17.73 4.74 6.04
C SER A 411 -18.07 3.34 5.54
N GLN A 412 -17.10 2.59 4.99
CA GLN A 412 -17.37 1.25 4.43
C GLN A 412 -17.33 0.13 5.46
N THR A 413 -16.61 0.33 6.56
CA THR A 413 -16.49 -0.66 7.65
C THR A 413 -17.48 -0.42 8.78
N ASN A 414 -18.00 0.81 8.91
CA ASN A 414 -18.74 1.30 10.07
C ASN A 414 -17.99 1.08 11.40
N VAL A 415 -16.65 1.18 11.35
CA VAL A 415 -15.77 1.07 12.52
C VAL A 415 -14.80 2.27 12.51
N PRO A 416 -14.63 2.99 13.63
CA PRO A 416 -13.70 4.10 13.70
C PRO A 416 -12.27 3.68 13.37
N PHE A 417 -11.50 4.58 12.75
CA PHE A 417 -10.09 4.30 12.41
C PHE A 417 -9.21 4.12 13.65
N SER A 418 -9.56 4.78 14.76
CA SER A 418 -8.97 4.59 16.09
C SER A 418 -9.22 3.22 16.71
N VAL A 419 -10.12 2.43 16.12
CA VAL A 419 -10.33 1.01 16.43
C VAL A 419 -9.68 0.12 15.35
N LEU A 420 -9.81 0.56 14.09
CA LEU A 420 -9.09 0.15 12.88
C LEU A 420 -7.64 -0.25 13.10
N ALA A 421 -6.82 0.78 13.22
CA ALA A 421 -5.37 0.67 13.18
C ALA A 421 -4.81 -0.17 14.36
N PRO A 422 -5.28 -0.04 15.62
CA PRO A 422 -4.76 -0.88 16.71
C PRO A 422 -5.08 -2.37 16.55
N GLU A 423 -6.24 -2.73 15.98
CA GLU A 423 -6.56 -4.14 15.70
C GLU A 423 -5.65 -4.74 14.64
N TRP A 424 -5.44 -3.99 13.56
CA TRP A 424 -4.53 -4.42 12.51
C TRP A 424 -3.09 -4.50 13.00
N GLN A 425 -2.61 -3.51 13.78
CA GLN A 425 -1.27 -3.56 14.36
C GLN A 425 -1.11 -4.76 15.30
N MET A 426 -2.10 -5.06 16.15
CA MET A 426 -2.07 -6.29 16.94
C MET A 426 -2.08 -7.54 16.05
N THR A 427 -2.84 -7.55 14.96
CA THR A 427 -2.87 -8.65 13.98
C THR A 427 -1.48 -8.94 13.40
N ASN A 428 -0.71 -7.90 13.07
CA ASN A 428 0.64 -8.05 12.50
C ASN A 428 1.59 -8.90 13.37
N TYR A 429 1.36 -9.01 14.69
CA TYR A 429 2.07 -9.99 15.53
C TYR A 429 1.25 -11.25 15.80
N LEU A 430 -0.05 -11.13 16.05
CA LEU A 430 -0.85 -12.25 16.55
C LEU A 430 -1.24 -13.26 15.48
N ASP A 431 -1.15 -12.88 14.21
CA ASP A 431 -1.51 -13.73 13.07
C ASP A 431 -0.79 -15.08 13.16
N ASN A 432 -1.56 -16.17 13.15
CA ASN A 432 -1.10 -17.55 13.31
C ASN A 432 -0.05 -17.78 14.44
N LEU A 433 -0.06 -16.97 15.51
CA LEU A 433 0.88 -17.09 16.62
C LEU A 433 0.73 -18.48 17.30
N PRO A 434 1.79 -19.31 17.36
CA PRO A 434 1.69 -20.63 17.96
C PRO A 434 1.24 -20.58 19.43
N GLY A 435 0.22 -21.38 19.76
CA GLY A 435 -0.33 -21.46 21.12
C GLY A 435 -1.24 -20.31 21.53
N PHE A 436 -1.56 -19.38 20.62
CA PHE A 436 -2.58 -18.36 20.83
C PHE A 436 -3.87 -18.74 20.10
N ASP A 437 -4.84 -19.24 20.86
CA ASP A 437 -6.19 -19.48 20.34
C ASP A 437 -6.89 -18.13 20.15
N GLN A 438 -7.03 -17.73 18.90
CA GLN A 438 -7.66 -16.47 18.55
C GLN A 438 -9.19 -16.57 18.70
N PRO A 439 -9.82 -15.86 19.65
CA PRO A 439 -11.28 -15.78 19.70
C PRO A 439 -11.79 -15.01 18.47
N ALA A 440 -13.09 -15.13 18.17
CA ALA A 440 -13.80 -14.49 17.06
C ALA A 440 -13.67 -12.95 17.04
N SER A 441 -12.49 -12.48 16.65
CA SER A 441 -12.03 -11.10 16.68
C SER A 441 -11.23 -10.82 15.42
N ARG A 442 -10.99 -9.53 15.13
CA ARG A 442 -10.25 -9.09 13.95
C ARG A 442 -8.72 -9.10 14.17
N LEU A 443 -8.20 -10.05 14.96
CA LEU A 443 -6.77 -10.13 15.31
C LEU A 443 -5.98 -11.14 14.45
N ARG A 444 -6.40 -11.34 13.19
CA ARG A 444 -5.82 -12.32 12.26
C ARG A 444 -6.05 -11.95 10.81
N TYR A 445 -5.23 -12.49 9.92
CA TYR A 445 -5.59 -12.67 8.52
C TYR A 445 -6.39 -13.98 8.38
N LYS A 446 -7.45 -13.97 7.58
CA LYS A 446 -8.28 -15.15 7.27
C LYS A 446 -7.82 -15.84 5.98
N SER A 447 -7.31 -15.08 5.02
CA SER A 447 -6.97 -15.55 3.68
C SER A 447 -5.48 -15.83 3.47
N TRP A 448 -4.64 -15.46 4.44
CA TRP A 448 -3.19 -15.62 4.43
C TRP A 448 -2.68 -16.18 5.75
N ASN A 449 -1.52 -16.82 5.70
CA ASN A 449 -0.72 -17.17 6.88
C ASN A 449 0.67 -16.54 6.71
N PHE A 450 0.85 -15.34 7.27
CA PHE A 450 2.10 -14.60 7.06
C PHE A 450 3.29 -15.20 7.82
N ARG A 451 3.08 -16.17 8.71
CA ARG A 451 4.18 -16.93 9.31
C ARG A 451 4.73 -18.03 8.42
N GLN A 452 4.03 -18.38 7.34
CA GLN A 452 4.39 -19.49 6.45
C GLN A 452 4.48 -19.10 4.96
N VAL A 453 4.01 -17.90 4.58
CA VAL A 453 3.97 -17.48 3.18
C VAL A 453 5.32 -17.07 2.60
N PHE A 454 6.27 -16.68 3.45
CA PHE A 454 7.56 -16.16 2.96
C PHE A 454 8.39 -17.27 2.31
N PRO A 455 8.84 -17.10 1.05
CA PRO A 455 9.56 -18.12 0.31
C PRO A 455 10.92 -18.44 0.94
N ASP A 456 11.49 -19.59 0.60
CA ASP A 456 12.81 -20.06 1.07
C ASP A 456 13.94 -19.07 0.76
N SER A 457 13.81 -18.27 -0.30
CA SER A 457 14.74 -17.19 -0.64
C SER A 457 14.77 -16.05 0.39
N ILE A 458 13.72 -15.91 1.18
CA ILE A 458 13.54 -14.90 2.24
C ILE A 458 13.63 -15.55 3.64
N GLN A 459 13.64 -16.89 3.75
CA GLN A 459 13.53 -17.67 5.01
C GLN A 459 14.41 -17.12 6.16
N GLN A 460 13.77 -16.33 7.00
CA GLN A 460 14.13 -16.13 8.39
C GLN A 460 12.88 -16.44 9.23
N ALA A 461 13.02 -16.49 10.56
CA ALA A 461 11.85 -16.47 11.43
C ALA A 461 10.91 -15.30 11.06
N PHE A 462 9.63 -15.42 11.41
CA PHE A 462 8.65 -14.35 11.20
C PHE A 462 9.25 -12.98 11.60
N PRO A 463 9.27 -11.97 10.71
CA PRO A 463 10.16 -10.82 10.82
C PRO A 463 9.85 -9.92 12.03
N LEU A 464 8.59 -9.90 12.47
CA LEU A 464 8.17 -9.04 13.57
C LEU A 464 8.57 -9.65 14.92
N VAL A 465 9.57 -9.04 15.55
CA VAL A 465 10.07 -9.39 16.88
C VAL A 465 9.77 -8.26 17.87
N PRO A 466 8.77 -8.42 18.75
CA PRO A 466 8.44 -7.41 19.76
C PRO A 466 9.57 -7.19 20.77
N ASP A 467 9.61 -6.01 21.39
CA ASP A 467 10.33 -5.85 22.66
C ASP A 467 9.76 -6.84 23.69
N ASN A 468 10.57 -7.41 24.57
CA ASN A 468 10.09 -8.29 25.64
C ASN A 468 10.50 -7.74 27.01
N THR A 469 9.55 -7.64 27.93
CA THR A 469 9.75 -7.04 29.25
C THR A 469 8.90 -7.71 30.31
N SER A 470 9.34 -7.66 31.57
CA SER A 470 8.52 -7.98 32.74
C SER A 470 7.83 -6.76 33.34
N GLY A 471 8.06 -5.56 32.78
CA GLY A 471 7.58 -4.28 33.29
C GLY A 471 8.68 -3.44 33.92
N PRO A 472 9.17 -3.77 35.14
CA PRO A 472 10.10 -2.94 35.88
C PRO A 472 11.38 -2.59 35.10
N GLY A 473 11.73 -1.31 35.06
CA GLY A 473 12.96 -0.82 34.40
C GLY A 473 12.88 -0.74 32.88
N TYR A 474 11.76 -1.13 32.27
CA TYR A 474 11.52 -0.91 30.85
C TYR A 474 11.43 0.58 30.54
N SER A 475 12.15 1.01 29.52
CA SER A 475 12.03 2.36 28.97
C SER A 475 12.27 2.27 27.48
N ARG A 476 11.36 2.82 26.70
CA ARG A 476 11.45 2.88 25.24
C ARG A 476 11.04 4.27 24.78
N THR A 477 11.79 4.86 23.86
CA THR A 477 11.39 6.05 23.12
C THR A 477 11.29 5.69 21.65
N GLY A 478 10.48 6.42 20.91
CA GLY A 478 10.32 6.25 19.47
C GLY A 478 9.46 7.35 18.87
N VAL A 479 9.07 7.15 17.62
CA VAL A 479 8.20 8.06 16.87
C VAL A 479 6.97 7.27 16.43
N LEU A 480 5.78 7.69 16.85
CA LEU A 480 4.54 7.18 16.31
C LEU A 480 4.24 7.95 15.02
N ARG A 481 4.28 7.24 13.89
CA ARG A 481 3.91 7.73 12.55
C ARG A 481 2.47 7.29 12.25
N ALA A 482 1.72 8.04 11.47
CA ALA A 482 0.31 7.76 11.21
C ALA A 482 0.07 6.29 10.79
N GLY A 483 -0.70 5.56 11.61
CA GLY A 483 -1.01 4.14 11.47
C GLY A 483 0.12 3.16 11.84
N SER A 484 1.29 3.64 12.26
CA SER A 484 2.42 2.84 12.77
C SER A 484 2.24 2.47 14.24
N GLY A 485 2.99 1.47 14.72
CA GLY A 485 2.94 1.07 16.13
C GLY A 485 4.13 0.24 16.60
N ARG A 486 4.35 0.23 17.92
CA ARG A 486 5.45 -0.51 18.56
C ARG A 486 4.98 -1.74 19.33
N HIS A 487 5.38 -2.93 18.91
CA HIS A 487 4.99 -4.16 19.59
C HIS A 487 5.85 -4.42 20.83
N VAL A 488 5.21 -4.54 21.98
CA VAL A 488 5.84 -4.87 23.26
C VAL A 488 5.12 -6.08 23.88
N LEU A 489 5.86 -7.15 24.11
CA LEU A 489 5.42 -8.29 24.90
C LEU A 489 5.73 -8.06 26.37
N VAL A 490 4.68 -8.08 27.19
CA VAL A 490 4.81 -8.08 28.64
C VAL A 490 4.66 -9.51 29.13
N THR A 491 5.74 -10.08 29.66
CA THR A 491 5.79 -11.46 30.14
C THR A 491 5.93 -11.48 31.67
N GLN A 492 4.90 -11.98 32.35
CA GLN A 492 4.87 -12.13 33.80
C GLN A 492 5.06 -13.60 34.19
N ALA A 493 6.00 -13.87 35.10
CA ALA A 493 6.13 -15.19 35.72
C ALA A 493 4.92 -15.52 36.61
N GLY A 494 4.77 -16.79 37.00
CA GLY A 494 3.71 -17.24 37.88
C GLY A 494 3.66 -16.46 39.20
N GLY A 495 2.53 -15.84 39.52
CA GLY A 495 2.37 -15.03 40.73
C GLY A 495 3.13 -13.71 40.74
N ALA A 496 3.72 -13.28 39.61
CA ALA A 496 4.42 -12.01 39.52
C ALA A 496 3.48 -10.82 39.83
N PRO A 497 4.01 -9.75 40.45
CA PRO A 497 3.20 -8.59 40.84
C PRO A 497 2.59 -7.88 39.62
N PRO A 498 1.64 -6.94 39.86
CA PRO A 498 1.09 -6.09 38.81
C PRO A 498 2.19 -5.35 38.04
N VAL A 499 1.95 -5.13 36.74
CA VAL A 499 2.86 -4.41 35.85
C VAL A 499 2.19 -3.13 35.38
N ASP A 500 2.85 -2.00 35.62
CA ASP A 500 2.39 -0.69 35.17
C ASP A 500 3.23 -0.26 33.95
N LEU A 501 2.57 0.07 32.84
CA LEU A 501 3.16 0.67 31.64
C LEU A 501 2.53 2.03 31.37
N LEU A 502 3.34 3.08 31.39
CA LEU A 502 2.92 4.46 31.13
C LEU A 502 3.39 4.91 29.75
N LEU A 503 2.47 5.38 28.91
CA LEU A 503 2.74 6.00 27.62
C LEU A 503 2.66 7.52 27.71
N THR A 504 3.74 8.21 27.36
CA THR A 504 3.86 9.67 27.48
C THR A 504 4.53 10.26 26.25
N GLY A 505 4.56 11.58 26.14
CA GLY A 505 5.46 12.27 25.23
C GLY A 505 6.93 12.09 25.63
N PRO A 506 7.88 12.62 24.83
CA PRO A 506 9.31 12.33 24.96
C PRO A 506 9.91 12.71 26.32
N SER A 507 9.38 13.73 27.01
CA SER A 507 9.88 14.12 28.34
C SER A 507 9.59 13.07 29.43
N GLY A 508 8.63 12.16 29.19
CA GLY A 508 8.18 11.17 30.17
C GLY A 508 7.14 11.70 31.17
N SER A 509 6.67 12.94 31.00
CA SER A 509 5.71 13.57 31.93
C SER A 509 4.52 14.20 31.23
N GLU A 510 4.66 14.62 29.97
CA GLU A 510 3.54 15.11 29.17
C GLU A 510 2.76 13.96 28.52
N ALA A 511 1.51 14.23 28.16
CA ALA A 511 0.75 13.34 27.27
C ALA A 511 1.42 13.26 25.89
N VAL A 512 1.20 12.15 25.18
CA VAL A 512 1.55 12.06 23.77
C VAL A 512 0.77 13.14 23.00
N SER A 513 1.38 13.72 21.97
CA SER A 513 0.70 14.75 21.18
C SER A 513 -0.68 14.27 20.72
N PRO A 514 -1.76 15.06 20.94
CA PRO A 514 -3.10 14.67 20.49
C PRO A 514 -3.20 14.62 18.95
N THR A 515 -2.24 15.20 18.22
CA THR A 515 -2.22 15.20 16.76
C THR A 515 -2.16 13.81 16.15
N VAL A 516 -1.49 12.85 16.81
CA VAL A 516 -1.38 11.48 16.31
C VAL A 516 -2.58 10.60 16.68
N ASP A 517 -3.54 11.14 17.43
CA ASP A 517 -4.69 10.40 17.98
C ASP A 517 -4.24 9.03 18.54
N ALA A 518 -3.28 9.06 19.48
CA ALA A 518 -2.64 7.84 19.96
C ALA A 518 -3.66 6.88 20.61
N ARG A 519 -3.47 5.58 20.43
CA ARG A 519 -4.22 4.51 21.10
C ARG A 519 -3.26 3.45 21.62
N ILE A 520 -3.68 2.72 22.64
CA ILE A 520 -2.98 1.54 23.14
C ILE A 520 -3.83 0.31 22.80
N GLY A 521 -3.37 -0.50 21.86
CA GLY A 521 -3.87 -1.86 21.65
C GLY A 521 -3.30 -2.79 22.73
N LEU A 522 -4.18 -3.45 23.47
CA LEU A 522 -3.80 -4.40 24.51
C LEU A 522 -4.55 -5.72 24.30
N VAL A 523 -3.84 -6.84 24.26
CA VAL A 523 -4.45 -8.19 24.27
C VAL A 523 -3.72 -9.11 25.24
N ARG A 524 -4.48 -9.98 25.90
CA ARG A 524 -3.88 -11.08 26.67
C ARG A 524 -3.68 -12.31 25.80
N ILE A 525 -2.43 -12.76 25.68
CA ILE A 525 -2.05 -13.95 24.92
C ILE A 525 -2.24 -15.23 25.75
N ARG A 526 -1.91 -15.21 27.04
CA ARG A 526 -2.08 -16.33 27.98
C ARG A 526 -2.14 -15.88 29.43
#